data_AF-A0A3M1NG12-F1
#
_entry.id   AF-A0A3M1NG12-F1
#
_cell.length_a   1.000
_cell.length_b   1.000
_cell.length_c   1.000
_cell.angle_alpha   90.00
_cell.angle_beta   90.00
_cell.angle_gamma   90.00
#
_symmetry.space_group_name_H-M   'P 1'
#
loop_
_entity.id
_entity.type
_entity.pdbx_description
1 polymer ?
#
loop_
_entity_poly.entity_id
_entity_poly.type
_entity_poly.pdbx_seq_one_letter_code
_entity_poly.pdbx_strand_id
1 'polypeptide(L)'
;MDYDLELGKVVAHINKIKAKNVLVQLPDGLKPHAKKIIDAIRSKTSSEAFIWLGDCFGACDIPLGLQSLKIDLVVQFGHNAFVKEAGW
;
A
#
# COMPACT_ATOMS: atom_id res chain seq x y z
N MET A 1 10.10 16.61 -8.85
CA MET A 1 10.59 16.06 -7.57
C MET A 1 10.46 14.55 -7.69
N ASP A 2 11.57 13.83 -7.59
CA ASP A 2 11.55 12.37 -7.52
C ASP A 2 11.50 11.93 -6.06
N TYR A 3 10.47 11.17 -5.70
CA TYR A 3 10.37 10.51 -4.41
C TYR A 3 11.01 9.12 -4.51
N ASP A 4 11.75 8.70 -3.49
CA ASP A 4 12.10 7.29 -3.34
C ASP A 4 10.89 6.53 -2.77
N LEU A 5 10.34 5.62 -3.57
CA LEU A 5 9.18 4.80 -3.22
C LEU A 5 9.58 3.51 -2.48
N GLU A 6 10.87 3.28 -2.24
CA GLU A 6 11.39 2.11 -1.53
C GLU A 6 10.83 0.75 -2.04
N LEU A 7 10.56 0.63 -3.34
CA LEU A 7 9.85 -0.52 -3.93
C LEU A 7 10.52 -1.87 -3.65
N GLY A 8 11.85 -1.89 -3.51
CA GLY A 8 12.59 -3.09 -3.13
C GLY A 8 12.18 -3.60 -1.74
N LYS A 9 11.96 -2.69 -0.79
CA LYS A 9 11.52 -2.99 0.58
C LYS A 9 10.09 -3.53 0.58
N VAL A 10 9.21 -2.91 -0.21
CA VAL A 10 7.81 -3.35 -0.38
C VAL A 10 7.76 -4.78 -0.93
N VAL A 11 8.47 -5.04 -2.03
CA VAL A 11 8.54 -6.37 -2.66
C VAL A 11 9.13 -7.42 -1.72
N ALA A 12 10.22 -7.08 -1.01
CA ALA A 12 10.83 -7.99 -0.05
C ALA A 12 9.86 -8.36 1.09
N HIS A 13 9.09 -7.39 1.58
CA HIS A 13 8.10 -7.62 2.63
C HIS A 13 6.94 -8.49 2.14
N ILE A 14 6.39 -8.19 0.95
CA ILE A 14 5.31 -8.99 0.32
C ILE A 14 5.73 -10.46 0.21
N ASN A 15 6.91 -10.72 -0.34
CA ASN A 15 7.43 -12.08 -0.50
C ASN A 15 7.69 -12.77 0.85
N LYS A 16 8.16 -12.02 1.86
CA LYS A 16 8.40 -12.55 3.22
C LYS A 16 7.11 -13.08 3.85
N ILE A 17 6.02 -12.32 3.76
CA ILE A 17 4.72 -12.72 4.36
C ILE A 17 3.85 -13.54 3.40
N LYS A 18 4.27 -13.71 2.14
CA LYS A 18 3.53 -14.41 1.08
C LYS A 18 2.12 -13.86 0.88
N ALA A 19 1.96 -12.53 0.97
CA ALA A 19 0.68 -11.87 0.72
C ALA A 19 0.20 -12.15 -0.70
N LYS A 20 -1.07 -12.53 -0.87
CA LYS A 20 -1.65 -12.81 -2.20
C LYS A 20 -2.34 -11.59 -2.76
N ASN A 21 -3.09 -10.85 -1.94
CA ASN A 21 -3.81 -9.65 -2.35
C ASN A 21 -3.24 -8.43 -1.62
N VAL A 22 -2.60 -7.53 -2.37
CA VAL A 22 -1.96 -6.33 -1.84
C VAL A 22 -2.73 -5.09 -2.30
N LEU A 23 -3.17 -4.27 -1.35
CA LEU A 23 -3.80 -2.98 -1.62
C LEU A 23 -2.78 -1.86 -1.48
N VAL A 24 -2.62 -1.04 -2.52
CA VAL A 24 -1.78 0.14 -2.53
C VAL A 24 -2.64 1.36 -2.28
N GLN A 25 -2.32 2.12 -1.23
CA GLN A 25 -2.98 3.37 -0.90
C GLN A 25 -2.02 4.55 -1.08
N LEU A 26 -2.46 5.59 -1.79
CA LEU A 26 -1.64 6.72 -2.21
C LEU A 26 -2.34 8.05 -1.88
N PRO A 27 -1.62 9.04 -1.32
CA PRO A 27 -2.09 10.42 -1.31
C PRO A 27 -2.10 10.97 -2.75
N ASP A 28 -2.87 12.04 -2.98
CA ASP A 28 -3.09 12.60 -4.32
C ASP A 28 -1.80 12.90 -5.09
N GLY A 29 -0.79 13.45 -4.41
CA GLY A 29 0.50 13.76 -5.01
C GLY A 29 1.29 12.54 -5.51
N LEU A 30 0.97 11.33 -5.03
CA LEU A 30 1.62 10.08 -5.43
C LEU A 30 0.76 9.20 -6.35
N LYS A 31 -0.51 9.54 -6.58
CA LYS A 31 -1.39 8.84 -7.53
C LYS A 31 -0.78 8.71 -8.94
N PRO A 32 -0.03 9.69 -9.49
CA PRO A 32 0.66 9.52 -10.78
C PRO A 32 1.67 8.36 -10.82
N HIS A 33 2.19 7.92 -9.68
CA HIS A 33 3.12 6.80 -9.57
C HIS A 33 2.43 5.44 -9.40
N ALA A 34 1.10 5.39 -9.28
CA ALA A 34 0.36 4.16 -8.98
C ALA A 34 0.68 3.02 -9.95
N LYS A 35 0.70 3.30 -11.26
CA LYS A 35 1.03 2.29 -12.28
C LYS A 35 2.43 1.70 -12.06
N LYS A 36 3.44 2.55 -11.82
CA LYS A 36 4.82 2.12 -11.55
C LYS A 36 4.90 1.20 -10.34
N ILE A 37 4.16 1.51 -9.27
CA ILE A 37 4.12 0.73 -8.04
C ILE A 37 3.48 -0.65 -8.30
N ILE A 38 2.31 -0.67 -8.93
CA ILE A 38 1.59 -1.90 -9.26
C ILE A 38 2.40 -2.81 -10.17
N ASP A 39 2.99 -2.26 -11.24
CA ASP A 39 3.83 -3.02 -12.18
C ASP A 39 5.04 -3.62 -11.46
N ALA A 40 5.67 -2.88 -10.54
CA ALA A 40 6.80 -3.38 -9.75
C ALA A 40 6.43 -4.51 -8.79
N ILE A 41 5.24 -4.44 -8.15
CA ILE A 41 4.75 -5.52 -7.28
C ILE A 41 4.44 -6.76 -8.11
N ARG A 42 3.63 -6.62 -9.17
CA ARG A 42 3.19 -7.75 -10.00
C ARG A 42 4.34 -8.44 -10.74
N SER A 43 5.36 -7.69 -11.17
CA SER A 43 6.52 -8.27 -11.88
C SER A 43 7.52 -8.99 -10.98
N LYS A 44 7.49 -8.77 -9.66
CA LYS A 44 8.50 -9.27 -8.72
C LYS A 44 7.93 -10.13 -7.58
N THR A 45 6.62 -10.35 -7.59
CA THR A 45 5.89 -11.13 -6.59
C THR A 45 4.83 -11.98 -7.31
N SER A 46 4.29 -12.99 -6.64
CA SER A 46 3.13 -13.76 -7.13
C SER A 46 1.81 -13.17 -6.64
N SER A 47 1.81 -11.90 -6.24
CA SER A 47 0.68 -11.23 -5.61
C SER A 47 -0.15 -10.45 -6.64
N GLU A 48 -1.46 -10.50 -6.47
CA GLU A 48 -2.36 -9.52 -7.06
C GLU A 48 -2.20 -8.18 -6.32
N ALA A 49 -2.20 -7.10 -7.10
CA ALA A 49 -2.04 -5.75 -6.57
C ALA A 49 -3.21 -4.87 -7.02
N PHE A 50 -3.79 -4.13 -6.09
CA PHE A 50 -4.96 -3.27 -6.26
C PHE A 50 -4.61 -1.83 -5.87
N ILE A 51 -5.27 -0.86 -6.49
CA ILE A 51 -5.13 0.56 -6.13
C ILE A 51 -6.38 0.97 -5.36
N TRP A 52 -6.20 1.58 -4.20
CA TRP A 52 -7.28 2.28 -3.50
C TRP A 52 -7.60 3.59 -4.23
N LEU A 53 -8.81 3.70 -4.77
CA LEU A 53 -9.26 4.90 -5.51
C LEU A 53 -9.97 5.94 -4.63
N GLY A 54 -10.19 5.62 -3.35
CA GLY A 54 -10.70 6.60 -2.40
C GLY A 54 -9.64 7.60 -1.98
N ASP A 55 -9.99 8.42 -0.98
CA ASP A 55 -9.07 9.38 -0.41
C ASP A 55 -8.01 8.70 0.47
N CYS A 56 -6.93 9.44 0.71
CA CYS A 56 -5.85 9.09 1.63
C CYS A 56 -5.25 10.40 2.15
N PHE A 57 -5.86 10.94 3.22
CA PHE A 57 -5.42 12.22 3.80
C PHE A 57 -4.24 12.07 4.77
N GLY A 58 -4.01 10.87 5.31
CA GLY A 58 -2.99 10.65 6.33
C GLY A 58 -2.85 9.20 6.77
N ALA A 59 -1.88 8.95 7.63
CA ALA A 59 -1.64 7.63 8.24
C ALA A 59 -2.86 7.05 8.98
N CYS A 60 -3.76 7.92 9.45
CA CYS A 60 -5.00 7.53 10.13
C CYS A 60 -6.08 6.99 9.18
N ASP A 61 -5.96 7.23 7.87
CA ASP A 61 -7.01 7.01 6.88
C ASP A 61 -6.90 5.63 6.23
N ILE A 62 -6.80 4.57 7.03
CA ILE A 62 -6.66 3.20 6.53
C ILE A 62 -8.06 2.66 6.13
N PRO A 63 -8.24 2.06 4.94
CA PRO A 63 -9.54 1.55 4.52
C PRO A 63 -10.09 0.46 5.46
N LEU A 64 -11.39 0.51 5.73
CA LEU A 64 -12.10 -0.47 6.55
C LEU A 64 -12.72 -1.59 5.71
N GLY A 65 -13.03 -2.74 6.32
CA GLY A 65 -13.72 -3.86 5.66
C GLY A 65 -12.85 -4.68 4.71
N LEU A 66 -11.53 -4.53 4.78
CA LEU A 66 -10.56 -5.18 3.91
C LEU A 66 -10.56 -6.71 3.99
N GLN A 67 -11.00 -7.27 5.12
CA GLN A 67 -11.13 -8.71 5.32
C GLN A 67 -12.16 -9.32 4.36
N SER A 68 -13.29 -8.64 4.11
CA SER A 68 -14.31 -9.10 3.17
C SER A 68 -13.82 -9.08 1.72
N LEU A 69 -12.86 -8.19 1.42
CA LEU A 69 -12.18 -8.10 0.12
C LEU A 69 -10.96 -9.04 0.04
N LYS A 70 -10.68 -9.80 1.10
CA LYS A 70 -9.53 -10.72 1.21
C LYS A 70 -8.19 -10.04 0.95
N ILE A 71 -8.03 -8.79 1.36
CA ILE A 71 -6.74 -8.08 1.28
C ILE A 71 -5.85 -8.56 2.43
N ASP A 72 -4.65 -9.01 2.07
CA ASP A 72 -3.66 -9.55 3.03
C ASP A 72 -2.70 -8.46 3.53
N LEU A 73 -2.46 -7.42 2.73
CA LEU A 73 -1.53 -6.34 3.04
C LEU A 73 -2.02 -5.02 2.45
N VAL A 74 -1.97 -3.94 3.26
CA VAL A 74 -2.07 -2.57 2.78
C VAL A 74 -0.68 -1.94 2.79
N VAL A 75 -0.27 -1.39 1.66
CA VAL A 75 0.94 -0.57 1.53
C VAL A 75 0.50 0.87 1.35
N GLN A 76 0.58 1.65 2.44
CA GLN A 76 0.27 3.07 2.42
C GLN A 76 1.56 3.88 2.22
N PHE A 77 1.56 4.76 1.23
CA PHE A 77 2.71 5.61 0.92
C PHE A 77 2.51 7.05 1.42
N GLY A 78 3.61 7.77 1.62
CA GLY A 78 3.59 9.20 1.92
C GLY A 78 3.32 9.57 3.37
N HIS A 79 3.16 8.58 4.26
CA HIS A 79 2.90 8.79 5.67
C HIS A 79 3.77 7.88 6.54
N ASN A 80 4.15 8.37 7.73
CA ASN A 80 4.72 7.51 8.76
C ASN A 80 3.65 6.56 9.31
N ALA A 81 4.09 5.49 9.98
CA ALA A 81 3.17 4.60 10.68
C ALA A 81 2.30 5.40 11.66
N PHE A 82 0.99 5.16 11.62
CA PHE A 82 0.09 5.74 12.60
C PHE A 82 0.33 5.07 13.95
N VAL A 83 0.86 5.83 14.91
CA VAL A 83 1.06 5.37 16.29
C VAL A 83 -0.06 5.92 17.14
N LYS A 84 -0.79 5.05 17.82
CA LYS A 84 -1.87 5.43 18.73
C LYS A 84 -1.65 4.82 20.10
N GLU A 85 -1.70 5.66 21.13
CA GLU A 85 -1.50 5.23 22.53
C GLU A 85 -2.80 4.77 23.21
N ALA A 86 -3.99 5.30 22.85
CA ALA A 86 -5.31 4.82 23.31
C ALA A 86 -6.51 5.32 22.46
N GLY A 87 -7.60 4.55 22.42
CA GLY A 87 -8.95 4.96 21.92
C GLY A 87 -9.23 4.82 20.42
N TRP A 88 -10.45 5.19 19.99
CA TRP A 88 -10.80 5.72 18.65
C TRP A 88 -10.75 7.24 18.71
#